data_AF-A0A9W8MSD9-F1
#
_entry.id   AF-A0A9W8MSD9-F1
#
_cell.length_a   1.000
_cell.length_b   1.000
_cell.length_c   1.000
_cell.angle_alpha   90.00
_cell.angle_beta   90.00
_cell.angle_gamma   90.00
#
_symmetry.space_group_name_H-M   'P 1'
#
loop_
_entity.id
_entity.type
_entity.pdbx_description
1 polymer ?
#
loop_
_entity_poly.entity_id
_entity_poly.type
_entity_poly.pdbx_seq_one_letter_code
_entity_poly.pdbx_strand_id
1 'polypeptide(L)'
;MPDILHQLHKGLFKDHISNWATKAAKEGSNEVDEHYRTMSHHPDLHHFKKGINLMTQWSSTEYKQMEKVFLGILDFTYYAHFEMHMDESLQLLDTTWLVFHQNKDVFKDLEI
;
A
#
# COMPACT_ATOMS: atom_id res chain seq x y z
N MET A 1 4.81 -13.43 26.61
CA MET A 1 5.73 -13.03 25.51
C MET A 1 4.92 -12.21 24.51
N PRO A 2 5.43 -11.09 23.98
CA PRO A 2 4.74 -10.41 22.90
C PRO A 2 4.65 -11.36 21.71
N ASP A 3 3.50 -11.39 21.07
CA ASP A 3 3.25 -12.19 19.86
C ASP A 3 4.15 -11.71 18.71
N ILE A 4 4.76 -12.66 17.99
CA ILE A 4 5.62 -12.39 16.81
C ILE A 4 4.84 -11.61 15.75
N LEU A 5 3.55 -11.93 15.59
CA LEU A 5 2.67 -11.23 14.65
C LEU A 5 2.48 -9.76 15.06
N HIS A 6 2.35 -9.49 16.36
CA HIS A 6 2.28 -8.13 16.88
C HIS A 6 3.57 -7.34 16.61
N GLN A 7 4.75 -7.97 16.76
CA GLN A 7 6.03 -7.32 16.47
C GLN A 7 6.24 -7.04 14.98
N LEU A 8 5.80 -7.94 14.10
CA LEU A 8 5.85 -7.74 12.65
C LEU A 8 4.96 -6.56 12.22
N HIS A 9 3.71 -6.52 12.67
CA HIS A 9 2.78 -5.44 12.31
C HIS A 9 3.21 -4.08 12.88
N LYS A 10 3.51 -4.03 14.19
CA LYS A 10 3.78 -2.77 14.87
C LYS A 10 5.22 -2.31 14.70
N GLY A 11 6.18 -3.20 14.96
CA GLY A 11 7.60 -2.85 14.91
C GLY A 11 8.12 -2.76 13.49
N LEU A 12 7.97 -3.82 12.69
CA LEU A 12 8.55 -3.86 11.35
C LEU A 12 7.77 -3.00 10.35
N PHE A 13 6.45 -3.22 10.22
CA PHE A 13 5.69 -2.53 9.19
C PHE A 13 5.46 -1.06 9.51
N LYS A 14 4.85 -0.75 10.66
CA LYS A 14 4.50 0.63 11.01
C LYS A 14 5.72 1.50 11.31
N ASP A 15 6.58 1.08 12.24
CA ASP A 15 7.64 1.97 12.76
C ASP A 15 8.82 2.12 11.78
N HIS A 16 9.03 1.12 10.91
CA HIS A 16 10.13 1.09 9.95
C HIS A 16 9.67 1.22 8.50
N ILE A 17 8.99 0.22 7.94
CA ILE A 17 8.69 0.16 6.50
C ILE A 17 7.85 1.35 6.03
N SER A 18 6.74 1.66 6.73
CA SER A 18 5.89 2.80 6.40
C SER A 18 6.63 4.13 6.51
N ASN A 19 7.46 4.27 7.54
CA ASN A 19 8.25 5.47 7.80
C ASN A 19 9.34 5.68 6.74
N TRP A 20 10.03 4.61 6.34
CA TRP A 20 11.08 4.67 5.32
C TRP A 20 10.51 4.99 3.94
N ALA A 21 9.43 4.34 3.52
CA ALA A 21 8.78 4.65 2.25
C ALA A 21 8.29 6.10 2.21
N THR A 22 7.69 6.57 3.31
CA THR A 22 7.26 7.96 3.44
C THR A 22 8.42 8.93 3.33
N LYS A 23 9.61 8.61 3.86
CA LYS A 23 10.79 9.46 3.71
C LYS A 23 11.43 9.38 2.31
N ALA A 24 11.25 8.27 1.62
CA ALA A 24 11.78 8.05 0.28
C ALA A 24 10.93 8.73 -0.81
N ALA A 25 9.62 8.90 -0.55
CA ALA A 25 8.72 9.65 -1.42
C ALA A 25 9.17 11.11 -1.58
N LYS A 26 9.10 11.65 -2.79
CA LYS A 26 9.64 12.96 -3.15
C LYS A 26 8.92 14.09 -2.43
N GLU A 27 7.60 13.96 -2.22
CA GLU A 27 6.81 14.90 -1.41
C GLU A 27 6.48 14.35 -0.01
N GLY A 28 7.25 13.34 0.42
CA GLY A 28 7.15 12.78 1.75
C GLY A 28 5.78 12.18 2.06
N SER A 29 5.25 12.53 3.23
CA SER A 29 3.93 12.09 3.68
C SER A 29 2.77 12.56 2.79
N ASN A 30 2.91 13.66 2.06
CA ASN A 30 1.81 14.19 1.26
C ASN A 30 1.55 13.32 0.02
N GLU A 31 2.62 12.88 -0.63
CA GLU A 31 2.56 11.98 -1.79
C GLU A 31 1.99 10.62 -1.40
N VAL A 32 2.48 10.02 -0.30
CA VAL A 32 1.96 8.74 0.20
C VAL A 32 0.47 8.87 0.51
N ASP A 33 0.08 9.93 1.21
CA ASP A 33 -1.31 10.17 1.60
C ASP A 33 -2.23 10.40 0.39
N GLU A 34 -1.72 11.05 -0.68
CA GLU A 34 -2.43 11.20 -1.95
C GLU A 34 -2.56 9.86 -2.71
N HIS A 35 -1.53 9.02 -2.72
CA HIS A 35 -1.62 7.68 -3.30
C HIS A 35 -2.66 6.81 -2.59
N TYR A 36 -2.74 6.90 -1.26
CA TYR A 36 -3.80 6.25 -0.49
C TYR A 36 -5.21 6.78 -0.80
N ARG A 37 -5.34 8.08 -1.12
CA ARG A 37 -6.62 8.70 -1.55
C ARG A 37 -7.01 8.38 -2.99
N THR A 38 -6.03 8.22 -3.87
CA THR A 38 -6.24 8.02 -5.32
C THR A 38 -6.25 6.55 -5.72
N MET A 39 -5.85 5.65 -4.81
CA MET A 39 -6.00 4.21 -4.96
C MET A 39 -7.42 3.85 -5.40
N SER A 40 -7.49 3.06 -6.47
CA SER A 40 -8.74 2.59 -7.02
C SER A 40 -9.57 1.93 -5.92
N HIS A 41 -10.84 2.32 -5.83
CA HIS A 41 -11.74 1.72 -4.85
C HIS A 41 -11.82 0.24 -5.14
N HIS A 42 -11.46 -0.55 -4.13
CA HIS A 42 -11.41 -1.97 -4.27
C HIS A 42 -11.92 -2.63 -3.01
N PRO A 43 -12.68 -3.70 -3.11
CA PRO A 43 -13.52 -3.99 -1.98
C PRO A 43 -12.88 -4.57 -0.70
N ASP A 44 -12.13 -5.66 -0.78
CA ASP A 44 -11.21 -6.12 0.28
C ASP A 44 -10.01 -5.21 0.55
N LEU A 45 -9.89 -4.05 -0.12
CA LEU A 45 -8.95 -3.02 0.25
C LEU A 45 -9.68 -1.86 0.92
N HIS A 46 -9.26 -1.50 2.12
CA HIS A 46 -9.79 -0.30 2.73
C HIS A 46 -9.41 0.92 1.89
N HIS A 47 -10.40 1.70 1.44
CA HIS A 47 -10.15 2.96 0.75
C HIS A 47 -9.94 4.08 1.76
N PHE A 48 -8.71 4.59 1.81
CA PHE A 48 -8.33 5.65 2.74
C PHE A 48 -8.68 7.02 2.14
N LYS A 49 -9.98 7.34 2.09
CA LYS A 49 -10.51 8.57 1.47
C LYS A 49 -9.92 9.87 2.02
N LYS A 50 -9.49 9.84 3.28
CA LYS A 50 -8.84 10.98 3.96
C LYS A 50 -7.32 10.82 4.05
N GLY A 51 -6.75 9.82 3.38
CA GLY A 51 -5.38 9.39 3.59
C GLY A 51 -5.19 8.64 4.90
N ILE A 52 -3.94 8.27 5.19
CA ILE A 52 -3.53 7.55 6.40
C ILE A 52 -2.99 8.49 7.49
N ASN A 53 -2.63 9.73 7.15
CA ASN A 53 -2.02 10.68 8.09
C ASN A 53 -2.96 11.13 9.23
N LEU A 54 -4.28 11.07 9.02
CA LEU A 54 -5.27 11.51 10.00
C LEU A 54 -5.65 10.42 11.03
N MET A 55 -5.17 9.18 10.87
CA MET A 55 -5.51 8.08 11.76
C MET A 55 -4.56 7.97 12.95
N THR A 56 -5.06 8.35 14.13
CA THR A 56 -4.31 8.36 15.39
C THR A 56 -4.48 7.09 16.22
N GLN A 57 -5.57 6.34 16.01
CA GLN A 57 -5.83 5.03 16.60
C GLN A 57 -6.09 4.01 15.50
N TRP A 58 -5.39 2.88 15.59
CA TRP A 58 -5.42 1.83 14.59
C TRP A 58 -5.84 0.51 15.23
N SER A 59 -6.88 -0.11 14.70
CA SER A 59 -7.27 -1.49 14.97
C SER A 59 -6.39 -2.47 14.19
N SER A 60 -6.35 -3.74 14.62
CA SER A 60 -5.61 -4.79 13.91
C SER A 60 -6.10 -5.00 12.47
N THR A 61 -7.39 -4.79 12.21
CA THR A 61 -7.98 -4.86 10.87
C THR A 61 -7.50 -3.72 9.99
N GLU A 62 -7.46 -2.49 10.52
CA GLU A 62 -6.98 -1.32 9.77
C GLU A 62 -5.48 -1.45 9.43
N TYR A 63 -4.66 -2.02 10.31
CA TYR A 63 -3.25 -2.32 9.98
C TYR A 63 -3.11 -3.30 8.81
N LYS A 64 -3.85 -4.41 8.83
CA LYS A 64 -3.80 -5.40 7.74
C LYS A 64 -4.26 -4.80 6.41
N GLN A 65 -5.25 -3.91 6.46
CA GLN A 65 -5.75 -3.23 5.27
C GLN A 65 -4.76 -2.20 4.73
N MET A 66 -4.12 -1.44 5.63
CA MET A 66 -3.02 -0.55 5.28
C MET A 66 -1.87 -1.32 4.62
N GLU A 67 -1.45 -2.45 5.19
CA GLU A 67 -0.37 -3.29 4.63
C GLU A 67 -0.63 -3.76 3.20
N LYS A 68 -1.86 -4.22 2.92
CA LYS A 68 -2.25 -4.65 1.58
C LYS A 68 -2.19 -3.51 0.56
N VAL A 69 -2.67 -2.32 0.95
CA VAL A 69 -2.68 -1.13 0.09
C VAL A 69 -1.27 -0.57 -0.09
N PHE A 70 -0.46 -0.60 0.96
CA PHE A 70 0.91 -0.10 0.98
C PHE A 70 1.82 -0.84 0.01
N LEU A 71 1.68 -2.16 -0.12
CA LEU A 71 2.44 -2.96 -1.08
C LEU A 71 2.20 -2.48 -2.52
N GLY A 72 0.92 -2.29 -2.89
CA GLY A 72 0.57 -1.77 -4.22
C GLY A 72 1.09 -0.35 -4.46
N ILE A 73 1.05 0.51 -3.43
CA ILE A 73 1.59 1.87 -3.51
C ILE A 73 3.10 1.86 -3.67
N LEU A 74 3.81 1.01 -2.92
CA LEU A 74 5.26 0.90 -3.01
C LEU A 74 5.70 0.42 -4.40
N ASP A 75 5.07 -0.63 -4.91
CA ASP A 75 5.41 -1.17 -6.22
C ASP A 75 5.15 -0.13 -7.32
N PHE A 76 3.97 0.51 -7.32
CA PHE A 76 3.66 1.56 -8.29
C PHE A 76 4.61 2.76 -8.17
N THR A 77 4.85 3.26 -6.97
CA THR A 77 5.72 4.44 -6.75
C THR A 77 7.16 4.15 -7.16
N TYR A 78 7.64 2.93 -6.89
CA TYR A 78 8.98 2.47 -7.27
C TYR A 78 9.12 2.44 -8.80
N TYR A 79 8.19 1.80 -9.51
CA TYR A 79 8.26 1.72 -10.97
C TYR A 79 7.97 3.06 -11.66
N ALA A 80 7.05 3.87 -11.13
CA ALA A 80 6.68 5.18 -11.68
C ALA A 80 7.80 6.24 -11.58
N HIS A 81 8.73 6.08 -10.63
CA HIS A 81 9.86 6.99 -10.45
C HIS A 81 11.04 6.74 -11.39
N PHE A 82 10.99 5.73 -12.26
CA PHE A 82 12.09 5.48 -13.18
C PHE A 82 12.18 6.60 -14.22
N GLU A 83 13.30 7.34 -14.24
CA GLU A 83 13.54 8.43 -15.22
C GLU A 83 13.55 7.93 -16.67
N MET A 84 13.81 6.63 -16.85
CA MET A 84 13.68 5.92 -18.13
C MET A 84 13.17 4.53 -17.82
N HIS A 85 12.00 4.18 -18.36
CA HIS A 85 11.49 2.82 -18.24
C HIS A 85 12.18 1.92 -19.26
N MET A 86 12.63 0.75 -18.82
CA MET A 86 13.05 -0.33 -19.71
C MET A 86 11.87 -1.27 -19.93
N ASP A 87 11.92 -2.08 -20.98
CA ASP A 87 10.85 -3.05 -21.28
C ASP A 87 10.51 -3.93 -20.05
N GLU A 88 11.52 -4.26 -19.23
CA GLU A 88 11.36 -5.02 -17.99
C GLU A 88 10.60 -4.24 -16.90
N SER A 89 10.85 -2.94 -16.73
CA SER A 89 10.12 -2.14 -15.73
C SER A 89 8.70 -1.80 -16.17
N LEU A 90 8.47 -1.67 -17.47
CA LEU A 90 7.12 -1.59 -18.04
C LEU A 90 6.37 -2.91 -17.83
N GLN A 91 7.03 -4.05 -18.06
CA GLN A 91 6.45 -5.36 -17.78
C GLN A 91 6.15 -5.55 -16.30
N LEU A 92 7.00 -5.09 -15.39
CA LEU A 92 6.74 -5.17 -13.96
C LEU A 92 5.60 -4.25 -13.51
N LEU A 93 5.48 -3.05 -14.08
CA LEU A 93 4.35 -2.14 -13.86
C LEU A 93 3.04 -2.77 -14.36
N ASP A 94 3.06 -3.37 -15.55
CA ASP A 94 1.90 -4.04 -16.14
C ASP A 94 1.57 -5.35 -15.41
N THR A 95 2.60 -6.06 -14.92
CA THR A 95 2.43 -7.28 -14.10
C THR A 95 1.84 -6.94 -12.74
N THR A 96 2.29 -5.88 -12.08
CA THR A 96 1.68 -5.46 -10.80
C THR A 96 0.25 -4.99 -10.99
N TRP A 97 -0.05 -4.31 -12.11
CA TRP A 97 -1.41 -4.01 -12.54
C TRP A 97 -2.26 -5.27 -12.80
N LEU A 98 -1.70 -6.28 -13.47
CA LEU A 98 -2.34 -7.56 -13.74
C LEU A 98 -2.57 -8.39 -12.47
N VAL A 99 -1.59 -8.45 -11.56
CA VAL A 99 -1.71 -9.13 -10.28
C VAL A 99 -2.83 -8.50 -9.46
N PHE A 100 -2.91 -7.17 -9.45
CA PHE A 100 -4.06 -6.48 -8.85
C PHE A 100 -5.39 -6.93 -9.49
N HIS A 101 -5.45 -6.98 -10.83
CA HIS A 101 -6.66 -7.40 -11.54
C HIS A 101 -7.00 -8.89 -11.49
N GLN A 102 -6.03 -9.78 -11.30
CA GLN A 102 -6.25 -11.23 -11.14
C GLN A 102 -6.77 -11.56 -9.75
N ASN A 103 -6.30 -10.83 -8.75
CA ASN A 103 -6.76 -11.03 -7.40
C ASN A 103 -8.10 -10.32 -7.15
N LYS A 104 -8.53 -9.38 -8.01
CA LYS A 104 -9.76 -8.58 -7.84
C LYS A 104 -11.05 -9.39 -7.61
N ASP A 105 -11.09 -10.65 -8.02
CA ASP A 105 -12.27 -11.48 -7.84
C ASP A 105 -12.44 -12.00 -6.41
N VAL A 106 -11.36 -12.09 -5.59
CA VAL A 106 -11.52 -12.35 -4.14
C VAL A 106 -12.33 -11.24 -3.46
N PHE A 107 -12.33 -10.06 -4.08
CA PHE A 107 -13.04 -8.89 -3.63
C PHE A 107 -14.53 -8.92 -4.00
N LYS A 108 -14.90 -9.74 -4.98
CA LYS A 108 -16.30 -10.07 -5.28
C LYS A 108 -16.83 -11.16 -4.35
N ASP A 109 -16.00 -12.14 -4.01
CA ASP A 109 -16.38 -13.27 -3.16
C ASP A 109 -16.57 -12.88 -1.68
N LEU A 110 -15.94 -11.79 -1.25
CA LEU A 110 -16.03 -11.25 0.10
C LEU A 110 -17.08 -10.15 0.27
N GLU A 111 -17.89 -9.91 -0.77
CA GLU A 111 -18.97 -8.90 -0.82
C GLU A 111 -18.55 -7.52 -0.30
N ILE A 112 -17.53 -6.97 -0.93
CA ILE A 112 -17.24 -5.56 -0.76
C ILE A 112 -17.38 -4.91 -2.13
#